data_AF-A0A3N4N543-F1
#
_entry.id   AF-A0A3N4N543-F1
#
_cell.length_a   1.000
_cell.length_b   1.000
_cell.length_c   1.000
_cell.angle_alpha   90.00
_cell.angle_beta   90.00
_cell.angle_gamma   90.00
#
_symmetry.space_group_name_H-M   'P 1'
#
loop_
_entity.id
_entity.type
_entity.pdbx_description
1 polymer ?
#
loop_
_entity_poly.entity_id
_entity_poly.type
_entity_poly.pdbx_seq_one_letter_code
_entity_poly.pdbx_strand_id
1 'polypeptide(L)'
;MNKFLKIVMALVVIVLVWGYLSSDGCEDTGNVPTDDKYVKNWSSSSEAPIGVARAFVKNNNRDCGEFYIRESKESSGEYLVACSRDGETWNYYIVWASIEKVMGPFSDNITPPR
;
A
#
# COMPACT_ATOMS: atom_id res chain seq x y z
N MET A 1 25.85 7.37 42.32
CA MET A 1 24.81 7.06 41.31
C MET A 1 24.19 5.73 41.66
N ASN A 2 22.97 5.75 42.19
CA ASN A 2 22.38 4.63 42.93
C ASN A 2 22.15 3.42 42.01
N LYS A 3 22.56 2.23 42.45
CA LYS A 3 22.45 0.98 41.68
C LYS A 3 21.04 0.75 41.14
N PHE A 4 20.03 1.20 41.89
CA PHE A 4 18.61 1.20 41.51
C PHE A 4 18.30 2.08 40.29
N LEU A 5 18.90 3.27 40.19
CA LEU A 5 18.66 4.20 39.08
C LEU A 5 19.15 3.63 37.73
N LYS A 6 20.25 2.88 37.74
CA LYS A 6 20.79 2.20 36.54
C LYS A 6 19.87 1.07 36.05
N ILE A 7 19.26 0.33 36.99
CA ILE A 7 18.35 -0.78 36.67
C ILE A 7 17.05 -0.23 36.06
N VAL A 8 16.50 0.84 36.64
CA VAL A 8 15.28 1.48 36.11
C VAL A 8 15.53 2.04 34.70
N MET A 9 16.66 2.72 34.49
CA MET A 9 17.01 3.23 33.16
C MET A 9 17.18 2.11 32.12
N ALA A 10 17.80 0.99 32.49
CA ALA A 10 17.95 -0.16 31.59
C ALA A 10 16.60 -0.78 31.20
N LEU A 11 15.66 -0.90 32.14
CA LEU A 11 14.31 -1.43 31.87
C LEU A 11 13.50 -0.51 30.96
N VAL A 12 13.59 0.80 31.14
CA VAL A 12 12.92 1.78 30.26
C VAL A 12 13.46 1.68 28.83
N VAL A 13 14.77 1.54 28.64
CA VAL A 13 15.37 1.37 27.32
C VAL A 13 14.91 0.07 26.65
N ILE A 14 14.82 -1.04 27.39
CA ILE A 14 14.35 -2.32 26.86
C ILE A 14 12.89 -2.22 26.39
N VAL A 15 12.02 -1.59 27.18
CA VAL A 15 10.60 -1.38 26.81
C VAL A 15 10.47 -0.50 25.56
N LEU A 16 11.26 0.56 25.47
CA LEU A 16 11.26 1.43 24.29
C LEU A 16 11.78 0.71 23.04
N VAL A 17 12.83 -0.11 23.17
CA VAL A 17 13.39 -0.88 22.05
C VAL A 17 12.41 -1.95 21.58
N TRP A 18 11.74 -2.67 22.49
CA TRP A 18 10.70 -3.63 22.11
C TRP A 18 9.49 -2.97 21.47
N GLY A 19 9.03 -1.83 22.01
CA GLY A 19 7.93 -1.07 21.41
C GLY A 19 8.22 -0.57 19.99
N TYR A 20 9.49 -0.25 19.69
CA TYR A 20 9.92 0.17 18.35
C TYR A 20 10.07 -0.98 17.36
N LEU A 21 10.33 -2.21 17.83
CA LEU A 21 10.59 -3.37 16.96
C LEU A 21 9.32 -4.15 16.56
N SER A 22 8.20 -3.97 17.25
CA SER A 22 6.95 -4.72 16.98
C SER A 22 6.06 -4.10 15.89
N SER A 23 6.64 -3.44 14.89
CA SER A 23 5.89 -3.01 13.70
C SER A 23 5.77 -4.18 12.72
N ASP A 24 5.04 -5.22 13.12
CA ASP A 24 4.69 -6.34 12.24
C ASP A 24 3.69 -5.84 11.18
N GLY A 25 4.21 -5.49 10.01
CA GLY A 25 3.41 -5.29 8.81
C GLY A 25 2.95 -6.66 8.32
N CYS A 26 1.65 -6.92 8.31
CA CYS A 26 1.10 -8.12 7.70
C CYS A 26 1.24 -8.02 6.17
N GLU A 27 2.22 -8.72 5.59
CA GLU A 27 2.25 -9.02 4.16
C GLU A 27 1.19 -10.09 3.86
N ASP A 28 0.01 -9.65 3.42
CA ASP A 28 -0.96 -10.52 2.78
C ASP A 28 -0.53 -10.73 1.33
N THR A 29 0.20 -11.82 1.05
CA THR A 29 0.48 -12.29 -0.31
C THR A 29 -0.78 -12.89 -0.94
N GLY A 30 -1.83 -12.09 -1.05
CA GLY A 30 -3.06 -12.43 -1.73
C GLY A 30 -2.91 -12.23 -3.24
N ASN A 31 -3.57 -13.08 -4.03
CA ASN A 31 -3.84 -12.71 -5.42
C ASN A 31 -4.78 -11.49 -5.43
N VAL A 32 -4.70 -10.65 -6.46
CA VAL A 32 -5.65 -9.54 -6.63
C VAL A 32 -7.08 -10.09 -6.59
N PRO A 33 -7.98 -9.51 -5.79
CA PRO A 33 -9.40 -9.87 -5.82
C PRO A 33 -9.93 -9.79 -7.23
N THR A 34 -10.64 -10.85 -7.63
CA THR A 34 -10.95 -11.23 -9.01
C THR A 34 -11.22 -10.05 -9.96
N ASP A 35 -10.57 -10.09 -11.13
CA ASP A 35 -10.61 -9.04 -12.17
C ASP A 35 -12.03 -8.68 -12.64
N ASP A 36 -12.98 -9.59 -12.47
CA ASP A 36 -14.39 -9.37 -12.81
C ASP A 36 -15.04 -8.26 -11.97
N LYS A 37 -14.53 -7.96 -10.75
CA LYS A 37 -14.98 -6.85 -9.91
C LYS A 37 -14.69 -5.48 -10.51
N TYR A 38 -13.66 -5.36 -11.34
CA TYR A 38 -13.18 -4.08 -11.85
C TYR A 38 -13.58 -3.87 -13.31
N VAL A 39 -13.64 -2.60 -13.74
CA VAL A 39 -13.82 -2.28 -15.16
C VAL A 39 -12.70 -2.91 -16.00
N LYS A 40 -13.02 -3.43 -17.18
CA LYS A 40 -12.05 -4.17 -18.00
C LYS A 40 -10.92 -3.29 -18.54
N ASN A 41 -11.21 -2.03 -18.80
CA ASN A 41 -10.24 -1.13 -19.41
C ASN A 41 -9.46 -0.42 -18.32
N TRP A 42 -8.15 -0.38 -18.50
CA TRP A 42 -7.28 0.44 -17.67
C TRP A 42 -7.37 1.90 -18.11
N SER A 43 -7.38 2.79 -17.14
CA SER A 43 -7.25 4.24 -17.32
C SER A 43 -5.87 4.68 -16.87
N SER A 44 -5.36 5.73 -17.51
CA SER A 44 -4.05 6.30 -17.19
C SER A 44 -4.10 7.05 -15.85
N SER A 45 -2.92 7.34 -15.29
CA SER A 45 -2.79 8.17 -14.09
C SER A 45 -3.42 9.56 -14.22
N SER A 46 -3.57 10.10 -15.43
CA SER A 46 -4.18 11.41 -15.67
C SER A 46 -5.70 11.44 -15.45
N GLU A 47 -6.35 10.28 -15.57
CA GLU A 47 -7.78 10.08 -15.31
C GLU A 47 -8.04 9.67 -13.86
N ALA A 48 -6.99 9.36 -13.10
CA ALA A 48 -7.12 8.89 -11.74
C ALA A 48 -7.56 10.00 -10.78
N PRO A 49 -8.48 9.71 -9.83
CA PRO A 49 -8.81 10.67 -8.79
C PRO A 49 -7.57 11.02 -7.97
N ILE A 50 -7.43 12.30 -7.60
CA ILE A 50 -6.32 12.79 -6.78
C ILE A 50 -6.16 12.03 -5.45
N GLY A 51 -7.25 11.46 -4.93
CA GLY A 51 -7.25 10.65 -3.72
C GLY A 51 -6.42 9.37 -3.84
N VAL A 52 -6.26 8.81 -5.04
CA VAL A 52 -5.41 7.63 -5.29
C VAL A 52 -3.95 7.98 -5.00
N ALA A 53 -3.42 9.02 -5.67
CA ALA A 53 -2.04 9.45 -5.46
C ALA A 53 -1.77 9.86 -4.00
N ARG A 54 -2.73 10.55 -3.37
CA ARG A 54 -2.61 10.94 -1.96
C ARG A 54 -2.57 9.73 -1.02
N ALA A 55 -3.37 8.69 -1.29
CA ALA A 55 -3.34 7.45 -0.52
C ALA A 55 -1.96 6.80 -0.58
N PHE A 56 -1.34 6.69 -1.75
CA PHE A 56 0.02 6.18 -1.90
C PHE A 56 1.04 6.97 -1.07
N VAL A 57 1.02 8.30 -1.16
CA VAL A 57 1.94 9.16 -0.40
C VAL A 57 1.74 9.01 1.11
N LYS A 58 0.49 8.97 1.59
CA LYS A 58 0.15 8.84 3.01
C LYS A 58 0.58 7.49 3.59
N ASN A 59 0.47 6.42 2.81
CA ASN A 59 0.86 5.07 3.23
C ASN A 59 2.34 4.75 2.94
N ASN A 60 3.14 5.75 2.55
CA ASN A 60 4.57 5.63 2.24
C ASN A 60 4.91 4.69 1.05
N ASN A 61 3.94 4.44 0.17
CA ASN A 61 4.15 3.69 -1.07
C ASN A 61 4.60 4.66 -2.17
N ARG A 62 5.87 5.08 -2.12
CA ARG A 62 6.42 6.10 -3.02
C ARG A 62 7.12 5.56 -4.26
N ASP A 63 7.34 4.26 -4.33
CA ASP A 63 8.05 3.60 -5.42
C ASP A 63 7.15 3.32 -6.65
N CYS A 64 6.15 4.18 -6.87
CA CYS A 64 5.21 4.10 -7.97
C CYS A 64 5.51 5.19 -9.00
N GLY A 65 6.38 4.90 -9.96
CA GLY A 65 6.77 5.85 -11.00
C GLY A 65 5.72 5.98 -12.09
N GLU A 66 5.10 4.85 -12.45
CA GLU A 66 4.03 4.74 -13.43
C GLU A 66 2.88 3.93 -12.82
N PHE A 67 1.65 4.36 -13.07
CA PHE A 67 0.49 3.60 -12.62
C PHE A 67 -0.72 3.75 -13.54
N TYR A 68 -1.52 2.69 -13.55
CA TYR A 68 -2.80 2.58 -14.23
C TYR A 68 -3.87 2.15 -13.24
N ILE A 69 -5.12 2.54 -13.50
CA ILE A 69 -6.23 2.24 -12.61
C ILE A 69 -7.37 1.52 -13.32
N ARG A 70 -8.10 0.70 -12.57
CA ARG A 70 -9.45 0.22 -12.90
C ARG A 70 -10.37 0.54 -11.74
N GLU A 71 -11.46 1.24 -12.01
CA GLU A 71 -12.50 1.48 -11.01
C GLU A 71 -13.30 0.21 -10.71
N SER A 72 -13.69 0.04 -9.45
CA SER A 72 -14.58 -1.05 -9.02
C SER A 72 -15.98 -0.85 -9.59
N LYS A 73 -16.57 -1.92 -10.14
CA LYS A 73 -17.98 -1.92 -10.59
C LYS A 73 -18.96 -1.91 -9.41
N GLU A 74 -18.51 -2.33 -8.24
CA GLU A 74 -19.34 -2.59 -7.07
C GLU A 74 -19.21 -1.51 -6.00
N SER A 75 -18.05 -0.85 -5.90
CA SER A 75 -17.74 0.08 -4.82
C SER A 75 -17.14 1.38 -5.36
N SER A 76 -17.93 2.46 -5.35
CA SER A 76 -17.43 3.78 -5.75
C SER A 76 -16.28 4.21 -4.84
N GLY A 77 -15.20 4.73 -5.45
CA GLY A 77 -14.01 5.17 -4.74
C GLY A 77 -13.00 4.05 -4.42
N GLU A 78 -13.28 2.80 -4.81
CA GLU A 78 -12.34 1.68 -4.81
C GLU A 78 -11.71 1.52 -6.20
N TYR A 79 -10.38 1.42 -6.23
CA TYR A 79 -9.61 1.30 -7.46
C TYR A 79 -8.61 0.15 -7.33
N LEU A 80 -8.56 -0.70 -8.35
CA LEU A 80 -7.40 -1.56 -8.60
C LEU A 80 -6.33 -0.70 -9.28
N VAL A 81 -5.15 -0.64 -8.69
CA VAL A 81 -4.02 0.13 -9.20
C VAL A 81 -2.89 -0.80 -9.56
N ALA A 82 -2.52 -0.84 -10.83
CA ALA A 82 -1.26 -1.44 -11.27
C ALA A 82 -0.18 -0.37 -11.19
N CYS A 83 0.91 -0.70 -10.52
CA CYS A 83 1.98 0.23 -10.17
C CYS A 83 3.32 -0.35 -10.57
N SER A 84 4.13 0.44 -11.27
CA SER A 84 5.49 0.07 -11.66
C SER A 84 6.47 1.17 -11.34
N ARG A 85 7.69 0.76 -10.97
CA ARG A 85 8.82 1.67 -10.77
C ARG A 85 9.64 1.83 -12.05
N ASP A 86 9.72 0.78 -12.85
CA ASP A 86 10.62 0.61 -14.00
C ASP A 86 9.86 0.45 -15.33
N GLY A 87 8.54 0.35 -15.31
CA GLY A 87 7.69 0.05 -16.47
C GLY A 87 7.67 -1.43 -16.86
N GLU A 88 8.44 -2.28 -16.16
CA GLU A 88 8.62 -3.70 -16.47
C GLU A 88 7.97 -4.59 -15.40
N THR A 89 8.21 -4.27 -14.14
CA THR A 89 7.72 -5.01 -12.97
C THR A 89 6.47 -4.32 -12.42
N TRP A 90 5.36 -5.04 -12.34
CA TRP A 90 4.07 -4.51 -11.91
C TRP A 90 3.62 -5.12 -10.59
N ASN A 91 3.31 -4.25 -9.63
CA ASN A 91 2.66 -4.59 -8.37
C ASN A 91 1.24 -4.06 -8.37
N TYR A 92 0.31 -4.80 -7.78
CA TYR A 92 -1.09 -4.41 -7.75
C TYR A 92 -1.52 -3.99 -6.36
N TYR A 93 -2.36 -2.97 -6.27
CA TYR A 93 -2.87 -2.44 -5.02
C TYR A 93 -4.37 -2.20 -5.14
N ILE A 94 -5.08 -2.34 -4.03
CA ILE A 94 -6.45 -1.84 -3.91
C ILE A 94 -6.39 -0.54 -3.14
N VAL A 95 -6.93 0.52 -3.73
CA VAL A 95 -6.89 1.86 -3.19
C VAL A 95 -8.31 2.38 -2.99
N TRP A 96 -8.61 2.74 -1.75
CA TRP A 96 -9.86 3.41 -1.40
C TRP A 96 -9.59 4.91 -1.28
N ALA A 97 -9.84 5.65 -2.36
CA ALA A 97 -9.44 7.04 -2.50
C ALA A 97 -10.09 7.95 -1.44
N SER A 98 -11.34 7.69 -1.06
CA SER A 98 -12.10 8.51 -0.10
C SER A 98 -11.58 8.44 1.33
N ILE A 99 -11.02 7.29 1.73
CA ILE A 99 -10.46 7.06 3.07
C ILE A 99 -8.93 6.96 3.05
N GLU A 100 -8.31 7.17 1.88
CA GLU A 100 -6.87 7.15 1.65
C GLU A 100 -6.20 5.85 2.15
N LYS A 101 -6.87 4.71 1.96
CA LYS A 101 -6.37 3.38 2.36
C LYS A 101 -5.78 2.67 1.15
N VAL A 102 -4.63 2.02 1.36
CA VAL A 102 -3.95 1.17 0.37
C VAL A 102 -3.86 -0.25 0.93
N MET A 103 -4.11 -1.24 0.08
CA MET A 103 -3.93 -2.67 0.37
C MET A 103 -3.07 -3.30 -0.72
N GLY A 104 -2.24 -4.27 -0.34
CA GLY A 104 -1.22 -4.88 -1.20
C GLY A 104 0.20 -4.57 -0.71
N PRO A 105 1.24 -4.90 -1.50
CA PRO A 105 1.17 -5.36 -2.88
C PRO A 105 0.54 -6.76 -3.03
N PHE A 106 -0.26 -6.93 -4.07
CA PHE A 106 -0.79 -8.23 -4.50
C PHE A 106 -0.03 -8.70 -5.74
N SER A 107 0.18 -10.01 -5.85
CA SER A 107 0.74 -10.63 -7.06
C SER A 107 -0.37 -10.95 -8.05
N ASP A 108 -0.18 -10.58 -9.32
CA ASP A 108 -1.05 -11.01 -10.42
C ASP A 108 -0.32 -10.97 -11.77
N ASN A 109 -0.83 -11.70 -12.75
CA ASN A 109 -0.33 -11.78 -14.13
C ASN A 109 -1.06 -10.81 -15.09
N ILE A 110 -1.91 -9.91 -14.58
CA ILE A 110 -2.72 -9.00 -15.42
C ILE A 110 -1.91 -7.77 -15.84
N THR A 111 -1.22 -7.84 -16.98
CA THR A 111 -0.42 -6.70 -17.46
C THR A 111 -1.31 -5.49 -17.82
N PRO A 112 -1.02 -4.29 -17.27
CA PRO A 112 -1.67 -3.05 -17.69
C PRO A 112 -1.26 -2.65 -19.12
N PRO A 113 -2.02 -1.79 -19.81
CA PRO A 113 -1.65 -1.29 -21.13
C PRO A 113 -0.36 -0.47 -21.03
N ARG A 114 0.42 -0.52 -22.10
CA ARG A 114 1.55 0.39 -22.32
C ARG A 114 1.07 1.58 -23.15
#